data_AF-A0A832CR34-F1
#
_entry.id   AF-A0A832CR34-F1
#
_cell.length_a   1.000
_cell.length_b   1.000
_cell.length_c   1.000
_cell.angle_alpha   90.00
_cell.angle_beta   90.00
_cell.angle_gamma   90.00
#
_symmetry.space_group_name_H-M   'P 1'
#
loop_
_entity.id
_entity.type
_entity.pdbx_description
1 polymer ?
#
loop_
_entity_poly.entity_id
_entity_poly.type
_entity_poly.pdbx_seq_one_letter_code
_entity_poly.pdbx_strand_id
1 'polypeptide(L)'
;MPGDRPERGRPPHQPVSWRGERKQAARGPREYDFRGAKEEELRRRRFRRRMRASAFTAAALLLVAAWIYWVWRIPVRTPVLVLTLTNYPAPIPPNAWAQEDARHWPTAASDSNLLGSIVRAGSGGAADVEALLAAVRRARPGGPNKDVVLVYVSAHGVVNSEGEPCLLLPPAAGRPAGELWHLDEKRWLPVRRLLADLSAHRPMPRWNWFRPARETKIVLFLDAHRLANCWPLGLATNPFAAALRRTVAELVEARKTPGVYVVAAADEGEAALTSARHGRSAFAAYVQLGLQGAAAQQRHVTLLGLQNYLRSAVDAWAI
;
A
#
# COMPACT_ATOMS: atom_id res chain seq x y z
N MET A 1 -81.41 -78.27 85.21
CA MET A 1 -81.03 -79.46 86.00
C MET A 1 -80.63 -80.55 85.01
N PRO A 2 -79.54 -81.29 85.20
CA PRO A 2 -78.13 -80.88 85.22
C PRO A 2 -77.24 -81.74 84.26
N GLY A 3 -75.98 -81.33 84.07
CA GLY A 3 -74.85 -82.19 83.64
C GLY A 3 -74.81 -82.53 82.14
N ASP A 4 -73.70 -82.65 81.44
CA ASP A 4 -72.28 -82.60 81.77
C ASP A 4 -71.48 -82.33 80.48
N ARG A 5 -70.38 -81.58 80.59
CA ARG A 5 -69.20 -81.66 79.68
C ARG A 5 -68.32 -82.84 80.17
N PRO A 6 -67.28 -83.35 79.47
CA PRO A 6 -66.54 -82.84 78.30
C PRO A 6 -66.30 -83.96 77.23
N GLU A 7 -65.63 -83.74 76.08
CA GLU A 7 -64.18 -83.99 75.94
C GLU A 7 -63.68 -83.63 74.53
N ARG A 8 -62.38 -83.30 74.50
CA ARG A 8 -61.61 -82.79 73.37
C ARG A 8 -61.11 -83.95 72.51
N GLY A 9 -61.47 -83.95 71.22
CA GLY A 9 -60.83 -84.77 70.19
C GLY A 9 -59.81 -83.95 69.40
N ARG A 10 -58.53 -84.34 69.47
CA ARG A 10 -57.40 -83.80 68.68
C ARG A 10 -57.57 -84.12 67.18
N PRO A 11 -57.30 -83.18 66.26
CA PRO A 11 -56.90 -83.53 64.90
C PRO A 11 -55.37 -83.79 64.82
N PRO A 12 -54.93 -84.59 63.83
CA PRO A 12 -53.67 -85.33 63.87
C PRO A 12 -52.43 -84.50 63.48
N HIS A 13 -51.30 -85.00 63.97
CA HIS A 13 -49.94 -84.57 63.68
C HIS A 13 -49.66 -84.35 62.19
N GLN A 14 -49.35 -83.12 61.80
CA GLN A 14 -48.68 -82.83 60.53
C GLN A 14 -47.18 -83.13 60.66
N PRO A 15 -46.61 -84.00 59.81
CA PRO A 15 -45.18 -84.24 59.80
C PRO A 15 -44.44 -83.02 59.22
N VAL A 16 -43.51 -82.51 60.02
CA VAL A 16 -42.54 -81.47 59.66
C VAL A 16 -41.72 -81.96 58.48
N SER A 17 -41.99 -81.44 57.28
CA SER A 17 -41.19 -81.72 56.10
C SER A 17 -39.88 -80.95 56.18
N TRP A 18 -38.81 -81.64 56.57
CA TRP A 18 -37.41 -81.19 56.58
C TRP A 18 -36.93 -80.64 55.21
N ARG A 19 -37.63 -80.90 54.10
CA ARG A 19 -37.24 -80.43 52.76
C ARG A 19 -37.47 -78.93 52.59
N GLY A 20 -36.53 -78.16 53.15
CA GLY A 20 -35.88 -77.03 52.52
C GLY A 20 -36.78 -76.13 51.72
N GLU A 21 -37.48 -75.24 52.41
CA GLU A 21 -37.77 -73.91 51.89
C GLU A 21 -36.48 -73.37 51.29
N ARG A 22 -36.45 -73.31 49.95
CA ARG A 22 -35.55 -72.44 49.20
C ARG A 22 -35.90 -71.02 49.63
N LYS A 23 -35.31 -70.58 50.75
CA LYS A 23 -35.13 -69.18 51.09
C LYS A 23 -34.67 -68.50 49.81
N GLN A 24 -35.48 -67.57 49.33
CA GLN A 24 -35.05 -66.59 48.35
C GLN A 24 -33.70 -66.08 48.83
N ALA A 25 -32.65 -66.45 48.09
CA ALA A 25 -31.32 -66.00 48.38
C ALA A 25 -31.39 -64.47 48.47
N ALA A 26 -31.10 -63.95 49.66
CA ALA A 26 -30.82 -62.55 49.85
C ALA A 26 -29.85 -62.16 48.74
N ARG A 27 -30.26 -61.23 47.87
CA ARG A 27 -29.36 -60.58 46.93
C ARG A 27 -28.14 -60.18 47.76
N GLY A 28 -27.00 -60.81 47.48
CA GLY A 28 -25.73 -60.42 48.09
C GLY A 28 -25.56 -58.91 47.96
N PRO A 29 -24.78 -58.26 48.85
CA PRO A 29 -24.54 -56.84 48.76
C PRO A 29 -24.18 -56.54 47.31
N ARG A 30 -25.01 -55.71 46.62
CA ARG A 30 -24.69 -55.19 45.30
C ARG A 30 -23.27 -54.70 45.44
N GLU A 31 -22.33 -55.42 44.84
CA GLU A 31 -20.98 -54.96 44.66
C GLU A 31 -21.16 -53.64 43.91
N TYR A 32 -21.11 -52.53 44.66
CA TYR A 32 -21.21 -51.21 44.08
C TYR A 32 -20.11 -51.20 43.04
N ASP A 33 -20.50 -51.05 41.78
CA ASP A 33 -19.57 -51.05 40.66
C ASP A 33 -18.74 -49.75 40.74
N PHE A 34 -17.80 -49.74 41.68
CA PHE A 34 -16.84 -48.68 41.91
C PHE A 34 -15.94 -48.50 40.68
N ARG A 35 -15.87 -49.50 39.79
CA ARG A 35 -15.20 -49.39 38.49
C ARG A 35 -16.02 -48.57 37.51
N GLY A 36 -17.31 -48.85 37.33
CA GLY A 36 -18.20 -48.10 36.44
C GLY A 36 -18.34 -46.62 36.84
N ALA A 37 -18.54 -46.32 38.12
CA ALA A 37 -18.64 -44.94 38.61
C ALA A 37 -17.32 -44.15 38.42
N LYS A 38 -16.17 -44.80 38.61
CA LYS A 38 -14.85 -44.20 38.41
C LYS A 38 -14.53 -44.00 36.93
N GLU A 39 -14.98 -44.90 36.05
CA GLU A 39 -14.86 -44.77 34.60
C GLU A 39 -15.73 -43.62 34.04
N GLU A 40 -16.96 -43.46 34.53
CA GLU A 40 -17.81 -42.32 34.17
C GLU A 40 -17.19 -40.99 34.60
N GLU A 41 -16.64 -40.91 35.82
CA GLU A 41 -15.98 -39.70 36.30
C GLU A 41 -14.74 -39.36 35.48
N LEU A 42 -13.91 -40.36 35.14
CA LEU A 42 -12.76 -40.18 34.25
C LEU A 42 -13.21 -39.74 32.84
N ARG A 43 -14.30 -40.29 32.30
CA ARG A 43 -14.85 -39.90 30.99
C ARG A 43 -15.35 -38.45 31.00
N ARG A 44 -16.06 -38.03 32.05
CA ARG A 44 -16.48 -36.61 32.25
C ARG A 44 -15.29 -35.67 32.41
N ARG A 45 -14.23 -36.08 33.12
CA ARG A 45 -12.99 -35.29 33.26
C ARG A 45 -12.25 -35.16 31.92
N ARG A 46 -12.13 -36.25 31.15
CA ARG A 46 -11.53 -36.22 29.80
C ARG A 46 -12.34 -35.36 28.84
N PHE A 47 -13.67 -35.49 28.86
CA PHE A 47 -14.57 -34.67 28.04
C PHE A 47 -14.45 -33.18 28.38
N ARG A 48 -14.48 -32.80 29.67
CA ARG A 48 -14.27 -31.40 30.10
C ARG A 48 -12.89 -30.87 29.70
N ARG A 49 -11.83 -31.68 29.82
CA ARG A 49 -10.48 -31.30 29.36
C ARG A 49 -10.44 -31.11 27.85
N ARG A 50 -11.06 -32.00 27.06
CA ARG A 50 -11.16 -31.86 25.59
C ARG A 50 -11.96 -30.62 25.20
N MET A 51 -13.13 -30.39 25.80
CA MET A 51 -13.94 -29.20 25.55
C MET A 51 -13.19 -27.91 25.89
N ARG A 52 -12.49 -27.86 27.03
CA ARG A 52 -11.64 -26.71 27.40
C ARG A 52 -10.50 -26.52 26.41
N ALA A 53 -9.80 -27.60 26.03
CA ALA A 53 -8.73 -27.53 25.04
C ALA A 53 -9.27 -27.03 23.69
N SER A 54 -10.41 -27.55 23.20
CA SER A 54 -11.06 -27.08 21.98
C SER A 54 -11.48 -25.62 22.08
N ALA A 55 -12.03 -25.18 23.21
CA ALA A 55 -12.40 -23.78 23.43
C ALA A 55 -11.17 -22.85 23.42
N PHE A 56 -10.06 -23.25 24.06
CA PHE A 56 -8.80 -22.50 24.02
C PHE A 56 -8.21 -22.46 22.61
N THR A 57 -8.24 -23.57 21.88
CA THR A 57 -7.80 -23.61 20.48
C THR A 57 -8.65 -22.69 19.61
N ALA A 58 -9.98 -22.70 19.76
CA ALA A 58 -10.87 -21.81 19.04
C ALA A 58 -10.61 -20.34 19.38
N ALA A 59 -10.44 -20.01 20.65
CA ALA A 59 -10.10 -18.65 21.10
C ALA A 59 -8.74 -18.19 20.53
N ALA A 60 -7.73 -19.06 20.54
CA ALA A 60 -6.42 -18.76 19.95
C ALA A 60 -6.52 -18.50 18.44
N LEU A 61 -7.28 -19.32 17.70
CA LEU A 61 -7.51 -19.12 16.27
C LEU A 61 -8.26 -17.81 15.99
N LEU A 62 -9.24 -17.44 16.82
CA LEU A 62 -9.95 -16.16 16.70
C LEU A 62 -9.02 -14.97 16.95
N LEU A 63 -8.15 -15.04 17.96
CA LEU A 63 -7.16 -13.98 18.21
C LEU A 63 -6.16 -13.84 17.07
N VAL A 64 -5.68 -14.96 16.50
CA VAL A 64 -4.81 -14.94 15.32
C VAL A 64 -5.55 -14.33 14.12
N ALA A 65 -6.80 -14.71 13.87
CA ALA A 65 -7.60 -14.14 12.79
C ALA A 65 -7.83 -12.63 12.98
N ALA A 66 -8.14 -12.20 14.21
CA ALA A 66 -8.30 -10.78 14.54
C ALA A 66 -6.99 -9.99 14.37
N TRP A 67 -5.86 -10.56 14.77
CA TRP A 67 -4.55 -9.95 14.58
C TRP A 67 -4.18 -9.83 13.09
N ILE A 68 -4.39 -10.89 12.30
CA ILE A 68 -4.19 -10.86 10.84
C ILE A 68 -5.07 -9.77 10.21
N TYR A 69 -6.34 -9.71 10.60
CA TYR A 69 -7.28 -8.70 10.12
C TYR A 69 -6.82 -7.27 10.45
N TRP A 70 -6.34 -7.06 11.67
CA TRP A 70 -5.84 -5.77 12.12
C TRP A 70 -4.57 -5.35 11.37
N VAL A 71 -3.55 -6.23 11.31
CA VAL A 71 -2.30 -5.98 10.57
C VAL A 71 -2.58 -5.72 9.08
N TRP A 72 -3.57 -6.41 8.50
CA TRP A 72 -3.93 -6.21 7.10
C TRP A 72 -4.48 -4.82 6.81
N ARG A 73 -5.16 -4.18 7.77
CA ARG A 73 -5.69 -2.81 7.64
C ARG A 73 -4.63 -1.73 7.83
N ILE A 74 -3.43 -2.06 8.31
CA ILE A 74 -2.34 -1.09 8.46
C ILE A 74 -1.91 -0.62 7.04
N PRO A 75 -1.93 0.70 6.77
CA PRO A 75 -1.45 1.26 5.51
C PRO A 75 0.03 0.91 5.30
N VAL A 76 0.37 0.54 4.07
CA VAL A 76 1.78 0.38 3.68
C VAL A 76 2.28 1.75 3.25
N ARG A 77 3.49 2.10 3.66
CA ARG A 77 4.10 3.37 3.25
C ARG A 77 4.19 3.46 1.73
N THR A 78 3.83 4.60 1.16
CA THR A 78 3.78 4.81 -0.29
C THR A 78 5.19 5.07 -0.83
N PRO A 79 5.69 4.29 -1.82
CA PRO A 79 6.99 4.56 -2.40
C PRO A 79 6.97 5.89 -3.18
N VAL A 80 8.01 6.70 -2.98
CA VAL A 80 8.29 7.90 -3.78
C VAL A 80 9.58 7.68 -4.52
N LEU A 81 9.51 7.66 -5.85
CA LEU A 81 10.65 7.52 -6.75
C LEU A 81 11.02 8.89 -7.29
N VAL A 82 12.25 9.31 -7.09
CA VAL A 82 12.69 10.67 -7.38
C VAL A 82 13.77 10.64 -8.44
N LEU A 83 13.54 11.31 -9.57
CA LEU A 83 14.50 11.54 -10.64
C LEU A 83 14.73 13.05 -10.80
N THR A 84 15.98 13.49 -10.66
CA THR A 84 16.35 14.90 -10.78
C THR A 84 17.52 15.07 -11.73
N LEU A 85 17.26 15.58 -12.93
CA LEU A 85 18.30 15.82 -13.93
C LEU A 85 19.00 17.15 -13.61
N THR A 86 20.28 17.10 -13.24
CA THR A 86 21.02 18.27 -12.71
C THR A 86 22.21 18.69 -13.57
N ASN A 87 22.83 17.76 -14.30
CA ASN A 87 24.12 17.97 -14.95
C ASN A 87 23.95 18.43 -16.41
N TYR A 88 23.30 19.57 -16.61
CA TYR A 88 23.18 20.19 -17.94
C TYR A 88 24.48 20.94 -18.28
N PRO A 89 25.25 20.51 -19.29
CA PRO A 89 26.40 21.28 -19.76
C PRO A 89 25.95 22.59 -20.41
N ALA A 90 26.87 23.53 -20.54
CA ALA A 90 26.66 24.68 -21.41
C ALA A 90 26.20 24.23 -22.82
N PRO A 91 25.31 24.98 -23.48
CA PRO A 91 24.81 26.31 -23.11
C PRO A 91 23.50 26.31 -22.30
N ILE A 92 23.03 25.15 -21.83
CA ILE A 92 21.75 25.01 -21.13
C ILE A 92 21.92 25.44 -19.66
N PRO A 93 21.01 26.25 -19.11
CA PRO A 93 21.11 26.66 -17.71
C PRO A 93 21.03 25.44 -16.78
N PRO A 94 21.69 25.48 -15.61
CA PRO A 94 21.57 24.41 -14.62
C PRO A 94 20.12 24.29 -14.13
N ASN A 95 19.70 23.07 -13.78
CA ASN A 95 18.40 22.84 -13.15
C ASN A 95 18.48 23.23 -11.66
N ALA A 96 18.25 24.52 -11.39
CA ALA A 96 18.45 25.14 -10.08
C ALA A 96 17.68 24.39 -8.97
N TRP A 97 18.29 24.14 -7.81
CA TRP A 97 17.65 23.45 -6.67
C TRP A 97 17.25 21.98 -6.87
N ALA A 98 17.48 21.38 -8.03
CA ALA A 98 17.07 19.99 -8.28
C ALA A 98 17.87 18.97 -7.43
N GLN A 99 19.13 19.26 -7.08
CA GLN A 99 19.90 18.41 -6.16
C GLN A 99 19.33 18.48 -4.74
N GLU A 100 18.95 19.67 -4.31
CA GLU A 100 18.37 19.95 -3.00
C GLU A 100 16.99 19.31 -2.89
N ASP A 101 16.15 19.42 -3.93
CA ASP A 101 14.87 18.70 -4.01
C ASP A 101 15.09 17.20 -3.74
N ALA A 102 16.04 16.57 -4.43
CA ALA A 102 16.37 15.15 -4.28
C ALA A 102 16.82 14.78 -2.87
N ARG A 103 17.64 15.62 -2.23
CA ARG A 103 18.16 15.39 -0.88
C ARG A 103 17.09 15.46 0.20
N HIS A 104 16.02 16.25 -0.02
CA HIS A 104 14.95 16.41 0.96
C HIS A 104 13.90 15.30 0.93
N TRP A 105 13.76 14.57 -0.17
CA TRP A 105 12.78 13.50 -0.28
C TRP A 105 12.96 12.33 0.73
N PRO A 106 14.19 11.84 1.01
CA PRO A 106 14.39 10.84 2.06
C PRO A 106 13.99 11.33 3.45
N THR A 107 14.34 12.57 3.82
CA THR A 107 13.97 13.18 5.10
C THR A 107 12.47 13.37 5.19
N ALA A 108 11.84 13.84 4.11
CA ALA A 108 10.39 13.96 4.06
C ALA A 108 9.69 12.60 4.22
N ALA A 109 10.34 11.51 3.78
CA ALA A 109 9.83 10.16 3.89
C ALA A 109 10.11 9.47 5.23
N SER A 110 11.16 9.84 5.98
CA SER A 110 11.38 9.28 7.32
C SER A 110 10.27 9.65 8.30
N ASP A 111 9.73 10.86 8.14
CA ASP A 111 8.80 11.47 9.08
C ASP A 111 7.33 11.29 8.67
N SER A 112 7.06 10.48 7.63
CA SER A 112 5.74 10.32 7.04
C SER A 112 5.41 8.88 6.64
N ASN A 113 4.22 8.69 6.10
CA ASN A 113 3.78 7.41 5.53
C ASN A 113 4.38 7.15 4.13
N LEU A 114 5.56 7.69 3.84
CA LEU A 114 6.23 7.55 2.55
C LEU A 114 7.47 6.66 2.68
N LEU A 115 7.88 6.04 1.58
CA LEU A 115 9.16 5.36 1.43
C LEU A 115 9.92 6.05 0.31
N GLY A 116 10.77 7.01 0.67
CA GLY A 116 11.60 7.73 -0.28
C GLY A 116 12.67 6.79 -0.83
N SER A 117 12.70 6.63 -2.14
CA SER A 117 13.80 6.01 -2.87
C SER A 117 14.29 7.00 -3.92
N ILE A 118 15.52 7.48 -3.74
CA ILE A 118 16.17 8.33 -4.73
C ILE A 118 16.67 7.43 -5.85
N VAL A 119 16.24 7.70 -7.08
CA VAL A 119 16.90 7.19 -8.27
C VAL A 119 18.03 8.18 -8.57
N ARG A 120 19.26 7.79 -8.21
CA ARG A 120 20.43 8.66 -8.35
C ARG A 120 20.62 9.03 -9.82
N ALA A 121 20.38 10.30 -10.14
CA ALA A 121 20.75 10.88 -11.41
C ALA A 121 22.25 11.17 -11.45
N GLY A 122 22.86 11.03 -12.63
CA GLY A 122 24.29 11.29 -12.82
C GLY A 122 24.98 10.32 -13.77
N SER A 123 24.30 9.25 -14.20
CA SER A 123 24.82 8.30 -15.19
C SER A 123 24.56 8.77 -16.62
N GLY A 124 23.74 9.81 -16.79
CA GLY A 124 23.27 10.37 -18.06
C GLY A 124 21.76 10.19 -18.18
N GLY A 125 21.07 11.17 -18.77
CA GLY A 125 19.62 11.27 -18.67
C GLY A 125 18.86 10.03 -19.15
N ALA A 126 19.31 9.36 -20.21
CA ALA A 126 18.66 8.14 -20.70
C ALA A 126 18.83 6.94 -19.74
N ALA A 127 20.03 6.74 -19.20
CA ALA A 127 20.29 5.69 -18.22
C ALA A 127 19.54 5.94 -16.91
N ASP A 128 19.45 7.21 -16.51
CA ASP A 128 18.72 7.63 -15.31
C ASP A 128 17.20 7.39 -15.45
N VAL A 129 16.63 7.59 -16.65
CA VAL A 129 15.23 7.25 -16.97
C VAL A 129 14.99 5.74 -16.95
N GLU A 130 15.89 4.94 -17.54
CA GLU A 130 15.79 3.48 -17.47
C GLU A 130 15.88 2.96 -16.03
N ALA A 131 16.75 3.55 -15.22
CA ALA A 131 16.84 3.25 -13.79
C ALA A 131 15.54 3.60 -13.05
N LEU A 132 14.89 4.71 -13.41
CA LEU A 132 13.57 5.08 -12.88
C LEU A 132 12.52 4.03 -13.26
N LEU A 133 12.42 3.64 -14.54
CA LEU A 133 11.47 2.63 -14.99
C LEU A 133 11.74 1.25 -14.35
N ALA A 134 13.00 0.88 -14.14
CA ALA A 134 13.36 -0.31 -13.38
C ALA A 134 12.94 -0.22 -11.90
N ALA A 135 13.07 0.95 -11.28
CA ALA A 135 12.61 1.20 -9.92
C ALA A 135 11.07 1.12 -9.82
N VAL A 136 10.34 1.68 -10.80
CA VAL A 136 8.87 1.59 -10.88
C VAL A 136 8.42 0.13 -10.93
N ARG A 137 9.03 -0.69 -11.80
CA ARG A 137 8.72 -2.13 -11.90
C ARG A 137 8.91 -2.88 -10.58
N ARG A 138 9.93 -2.51 -9.81
CA ARG A 138 10.31 -3.18 -8.55
C ARG A 138 9.59 -2.61 -7.32
N ALA A 139 8.98 -1.43 -7.45
CA ALA A 139 8.31 -0.76 -6.35
C ALA A 139 7.13 -1.60 -5.83
N ARG A 140 6.96 -1.62 -4.51
CA ARG A 140 5.78 -2.18 -3.86
C ARG A 140 4.78 -1.06 -3.65
N PRO A 141 3.60 -1.07 -4.30
CA PRO A 141 2.60 -0.03 -4.12
C PRO A 141 2.19 0.10 -2.65
N GLY A 142 2.00 1.33 -2.21
CA GLY A 142 1.58 1.65 -0.85
C GLY A 142 0.30 2.46 -0.81
N GLY A 143 0.14 3.23 0.28
CA GLY A 143 -1.05 3.99 0.58
C GLY A 143 -2.16 3.16 1.23
N PRO A 144 -3.32 3.78 1.51
CA PRO A 144 -4.44 3.11 2.21
C PRO A 144 -4.95 1.86 1.51
N ASN A 145 -4.93 1.89 0.16
CA ASN A 145 -5.40 0.79 -0.69
C ASN A 145 -4.27 -0.11 -1.20
N LYS A 146 -2.99 0.20 -0.90
CA LYS A 146 -1.81 -0.54 -1.34
C LYS A 146 -1.73 -0.66 -2.87
N ASP A 147 -2.07 0.43 -3.55
CA ASP A 147 -2.21 0.53 -5.00
C ASP A 147 -1.59 1.82 -5.57
N VAL A 148 -0.75 2.54 -4.81
CA VAL A 148 -0.15 3.82 -5.27
C VAL A 148 1.37 3.78 -5.29
N VAL A 149 1.95 4.33 -6.35
CA VAL A 149 3.37 4.70 -6.47
C VAL A 149 3.46 6.18 -6.83
N LEU A 150 4.31 6.92 -6.13
CA LEU A 150 4.57 8.33 -6.43
C LEU A 150 5.88 8.44 -7.21
N VAL A 151 5.89 9.25 -8.26
CA VAL A 151 7.07 9.53 -9.09
C VAL A 151 7.25 11.03 -9.15
N TYR A 152 8.43 11.53 -8.80
CA TYR A 152 8.81 12.93 -8.94
C TYR A 152 9.91 13.04 -9.99
N VAL A 153 9.68 13.87 -11.00
CA VAL A 153 10.67 14.16 -12.06
C VAL A 153 10.94 15.65 -12.09
N SER A 154 12.20 16.03 -11.92
CA SER A 154 12.68 17.39 -12.17
C SER A 154 13.66 17.38 -13.35
N ALA A 155 13.35 18.17 -14.37
CA ALA A 155 14.10 18.27 -15.63
C ALA A 155 13.80 19.60 -16.32
N HIS A 156 14.48 19.93 -17.42
CA HIS A 156 14.02 21.01 -18.30
C HIS A 156 12.98 20.48 -19.29
N GLY A 157 11.79 21.07 -19.31
CA GLY A 157 10.77 20.83 -20.33
C GLY A 157 11.00 21.67 -21.58
N VAL A 158 10.86 21.09 -22.76
CA VAL A 158 11.03 21.72 -24.08
C VAL A 158 10.01 21.15 -25.06
N VAL A 159 9.83 21.80 -26.22
CA VAL A 159 8.94 21.29 -27.28
C VAL A 159 9.76 21.00 -28.52
N ASN A 160 9.60 19.81 -29.09
CA ASN A 160 10.31 19.40 -30.31
C ASN A 160 9.71 20.05 -31.57
N SER A 161 10.36 19.82 -32.71
CA SER A 161 9.92 20.31 -34.03
C SER A 161 8.51 19.84 -34.44
N GLU A 162 8.02 18.76 -33.87
CA GLU A 162 6.66 18.22 -34.08
C GLU A 162 5.60 18.86 -33.16
N GLY A 163 6.00 19.74 -32.24
CA GLY A 163 5.10 20.35 -31.27
C GLY A 163 4.76 19.44 -30.09
N GLU A 164 5.53 18.37 -29.86
CA GLU A 164 5.40 17.47 -28.72
C GLU A 164 6.21 17.95 -27.50
N PRO A 165 5.63 17.87 -26.28
CA PRO A 165 6.34 18.17 -25.05
C PRO A 165 7.36 17.08 -24.73
N CYS A 166 8.60 17.48 -24.49
CA CYS A 166 9.74 16.63 -24.23
C CYS A 166 10.51 17.08 -22.97
N LEU A 167 11.19 16.13 -22.32
CA LEU A 167 12.16 16.41 -21.26
C LEU A 167 13.56 16.37 -21.85
N LEU A 168 14.33 17.42 -21.62
CA LEU A 168 15.72 17.49 -22.06
C LEU A 168 16.57 16.58 -21.18
N LEU A 169 17.24 15.61 -21.79
CA LEU A 169 18.11 14.66 -21.10
C LEU A 169 19.57 15.12 -21.15
N PRO A 170 20.24 15.34 -20.00
CA PRO A 170 21.66 15.69 -20.02
C PRO A 170 22.51 14.51 -20.54
N PRO A 171 23.64 14.79 -21.20
CA PRO A 171 24.58 13.74 -21.59
C PRO A 171 25.16 13.03 -20.36
N ALA A 172 25.71 11.84 -20.58
CA ALA A 172 26.41 11.09 -19.54
C ALA A 172 27.58 11.90 -18.97
N ALA A 173 27.78 11.80 -17.64
CA ALA A 173 28.87 12.48 -16.96
C ALA A 173 30.22 12.11 -17.58
N GLY A 174 31.09 13.11 -17.78
CA GLY A 174 32.42 12.92 -18.36
C GLY A 174 32.46 12.71 -19.86
N ARG A 175 31.32 12.62 -20.56
CA ARG A 175 31.30 12.63 -22.02
C ARG A 175 31.33 14.10 -22.48
N PRO A 176 32.25 14.50 -23.39
CA PRO A 176 32.17 15.82 -23.99
C PRO A 176 30.80 15.96 -24.63
N ALA A 177 30.09 17.01 -24.23
CA ALA A 177 28.86 17.35 -24.89
C ALA A 177 29.26 17.77 -26.31
N GLY A 178 28.85 17.00 -27.33
CA GLY A 178 29.07 17.42 -28.72
C GLY A 178 28.50 18.83 -28.93
N GLU A 179 29.03 19.59 -29.89
CA GLU A 179 28.78 21.04 -30.03
C GLU A 179 27.30 21.44 -29.98
N LEU A 180 26.37 20.55 -30.37
CA LEU A 180 24.92 20.81 -30.39
C LEU A 180 24.10 19.71 -29.72
N TRP A 181 24.61 19.08 -28.66
CA TRP A 181 23.92 18.00 -27.95
C TRP A 181 22.49 18.33 -27.51
N HIS A 182 22.23 19.61 -27.24
CA HIS A 182 20.97 20.14 -26.76
C HIS A 182 19.95 20.35 -27.89
N LEU A 183 20.37 20.37 -29.16
CA LEU A 183 19.49 20.46 -30.34
C LEU A 183 19.15 19.10 -30.95
N ASP A 184 19.76 18.02 -30.47
CA ASP A 184 19.45 16.68 -30.94
C ASP A 184 18.15 16.17 -30.29
N GLU A 185 17.02 16.49 -30.91
CA GLU A 185 15.68 16.13 -30.44
C GLU A 185 15.50 14.62 -30.23
N LYS A 186 16.29 13.77 -30.91
CA LYS A 186 16.25 12.31 -30.74
C LYS A 186 16.69 11.86 -29.35
N ARG A 187 17.42 12.72 -28.62
CA ARG A 187 17.88 12.47 -27.25
C ARG A 187 16.92 13.01 -26.21
N TRP A 188 15.97 13.85 -26.61
CA TRP A 188 14.94 14.35 -25.71
C TRP A 188 13.96 13.21 -25.43
N LEU A 189 13.34 13.22 -24.26
CA LEU A 189 12.35 12.21 -23.87
C LEU A 189 10.95 12.78 -24.08
N PRO A 190 10.19 12.34 -25.10
CA PRO A 190 8.80 12.75 -25.25
C PRO A 190 8.01 12.37 -24.00
N VAL A 191 7.24 13.32 -23.46
CA VAL A 191 6.40 13.06 -22.27
C VAL A 191 5.39 11.97 -22.58
N ARG A 192 4.87 11.93 -23.81
CA ARG A 192 4.01 10.84 -24.30
C ARG A 192 4.65 9.47 -24.08
N ARG A 193 5.92 9.32 -24.43
CA ARG A 193 6.69 8.09 -24.24
C ARG A 193 6.88 7.79 -22.76
N LEU A 194 7.28 8.77 -21.94
CA LEU A 194 7.42 8.58 -20.50
C LEU A 194 6.12 8.08 -19.85
N LEU A 195 4.97 8.67 -20.19
CA LEU A 195 3.68 8.26 -19.64
C LEU A 195 3.26 6.85 -20.11
N ALA A 196 3.53 6.52 -21.37
CA ALA A 196 3.32 5.17 -21.91
C ALA A 196 4.22 4.14 -21.20
N ASP A 197 5.49 4.46 -21.00
CA ASP A 197 6.46 3.59 -20.34
C ASP A 197 6.09 3.40 -18.86
N LEU A 198 5.72 4.46 -18.13
CA LEU A 198 5.22 4.36 -16.76
C LEU A 198 3.96 3.49 -16.71
N SER A 199 3.03 3.71 -17.62
CA SER A 199 1.79 2.95 -17.73
C SER A 199 2.06 1.46 -17.95
N ALA A 200 2.96 1.11 -18.89
CA ALA A 200 3.30 -0.27 -19.23
C ALA A 200 4.10 -0.99 -18.13
N HIS A 201 4.94 -0.24 -17.39
CA HIS A 201 5.84 -0.78 -16.37
C HIS A 201 5.25 -0.75 -14.95
N ARG A 202 3.95 -0.45 -14.81
CA ARG A 202 3.28 -0.44 -13.51
C ARG A 202 3.48 -1.77 -12.78
N PRO A 203 3.88 -1.74 -11.50
CA PRO A 203 4.02 -2.97 -10.74
C PRO A 203 2.65 -3.61 -10.57
N MET A 204 2.54 -4.90 -10.90
CA MET A 204 1.32 -5.64 -10.59
C MET A 204 1.24 -5.90 -9.08
N PRO A 205 0.07 -5.73 -8.46
CA PRO A 205 -0.12 -6.18 -7.09
C PRO A 205 0.15 -7.68 -7.03
N ARG A 206 0.95 -8.14 -6.06
CA ARG A 206 1.13 -9.58 -5.85
C ARG A 206 -0.24 -10.19 -5.58
N TRP A 207 -0.56 -11.28 -6.31
CA TRP A 207 -1.79 -12.04 -6.16
C TRP A 207 -2.05 -12.33 -4.68
N ASN A 208 -3.21 -11.90 -4.21
CA ASN A 208 -3.72 -12.22 -2.89
C ASN A 208 -5.08 -12.90 -3.12
N TRP A 209 -5.21 -14.15 -2.69
CA TRP A 209 -6.41 -14.97 -2.85
C TRP A 209 -7.68 -14.36 -2.22
N PHE A 210 -7.55 -13.32 -1.40
CA PHE A 210 -8.66 -12.61 -0.75
C PHE A 210 -9.03 -11.26 -1.38
N ARG A 211 -8.28 -10.74 -2.37
CA ARG A 211 -8.64 -9.48 -3.04
C ARG A 211 -8.40 -9.55 -4.54
N PRO A 212 -9.36 -9.13 -5.38
CA PRO A 212 -9.09 -8.94 -6.79
C PRO A 212 -7.93 -7.93 -6.95
N ALA A 213 -7.00 -8.23 -7.84
CA ALA A 213 -5.88 -7.36 -8.13
C ALA A 213 -6.43 -6.00 -8.59
N ARG A 214 -6.17 -4.95 -7.80
CA ARG A 214 -6.49 -3.57 -8.21
C ARG A 214 -5.35 -3.04 -9.04
N GLU A 215 -5.65 -2.34 -10.12
CA GLU A 215 -4.61 -1.69 -10.91
C GLU A 215 -3.82 -0.69 -10.06
N THR A 216 -2.49 -0.77 -10.16
CA THR A 216 -1.61 0.21 -9.54
C THR A 216 -1.79 1.56 -10.22
N LYS A 217 -1.84 2.61 -9.41
CA LYS A 217 -1.89 4.02 -9.80
C LYS A 217 -0.52 4.63 -9.64
N ILE A 218 -0.05 5.34 -10.66
CA ILE A 218 1.15 6.16 -10.61
C ILE A 218 0.73 7.62 -10.57
N VAL A 219 1.24 8.39 -9.60
CA VAL A 219 1.12 9.85 -9.60
C VAL A 219 2.49 10.43 -9.94
N LEU A 220 2.58 11.05 -11.12
CA LEU A 220 3.75 11.75 -11.61
C LEU A 220 3.67 13.23 -11.25
N PHE A 221 4.54 13.68 -10.36
CA PHE A 221 4.82 15.10 -10.11
C PHE A 221 5.91 15.56 -11.09
N LEU A 222 5.55 16.47 -11.99
CA LEU A 222 6.42 16.93 -13.08
C LEU A 222 6.86 18.38 -12.85
N ASP A 223 8.09 18.54 -12.34
CA ASP A 223 8.75 19.82 -12.13
C ASP A 223 9.66 20.15 -13.32
N ALA A 224 9.03 20.52 -14.44
CA ALA A 224 9.71 20.75 -15.72
C ALA A 224 9.50 22.15 -16.35
N HIS A 225 8.88 23.08 -15.62
CA HIS A 225 8.40 24.37 -16.16
C HIS A 225 9.31 25.56 -15.82
N ARG A 226 10.59 25.31 -15.52
CA ARG A 226 11.52 26.36 -15.04
C ARG A 226 12.18 27.13 -16.18
N LEU A 227 12.18 26.57 -17.39
CA LEU A 227 12.79 27.16 -18.56
C LEU A 227 11.77 28.02 -19.30
N ALA A 228 11.65 29.31 -18.96
CA ALA A 228 10.71 30.21 -19.64
C ALA A 228 11.14 30.57 -21.08
N ASN A 229 12.45 30.76 -21.26
CA ASN A 229 13.11 31.01 -22.54
C ASN A 229 14.52 30.38 -22.53
N CYS A 230 15.07 30.14 -23.71
CA CYS A 230 16.42 29.63 -23.89
C CYS A 230 16.88 29.85 -25.33
N TRP A 231 17.60 30.95 -25.58
CA TRP A 231 18.14 31.28 -26.91
C TRP A 231 18.99 30.16 -27.53
N PRO A 232 19.85 29.44 -26.78
CA PRO A 232 20.58 28.31 -27.34
C PRO A 232 19.70 27.17 -27.87
N LEU A 233 18.47 27.03 -27.36
CA LEU A 233 17.47 26.09 -27.88
C LEU A 233 16.56 26.71 -28.96
N GLY A 234 16.80 27.96 -29.36
CA GLY A 234 15.89 28.71 -30.24
C GLY A 234 14.56 29.08 -29.58
N LEU A 235 14.46 29.01 -28.25
CA LEU A 235 13.22 29.25 -27.51
C LEU A 235 13.14 30.71 -27.04
N ALA A 236 12.41 31.55 -27.77
CA ALA A 236 12.08 32.90 -27.31
C ALA A 236 11.04 32.86 -26.17
N THR A 237 10.08 31.94 -26.27
CA THR A 237 9.14 31.54 -25.22
C THR A 237 9.02 30.02 -25.26
N ASN A 238 8.78 29.39 -24.11
CA ASN A 238 8.69 27.94 -24.02
C ASN A 238 7.22 27.48 -23.95
N PRO A 239 6.66 26.87 -25.01
CA PRO A 239 5.26 26.41 -25.03
C PRO A 239 5.04 25.06 -24.33
N PHE A 240 6.02 24.57 -23.55
CA PHE A 240 5.97 23.25 -22.92
C PHE A 240 4.70 23.00 -22.10
N ALA A 241 4.25 23.96 -21.28
CA ALA A 241 3.07 23.80 -20.44
C ALA A 241 1.80 23.54 -21.28
N ALA A 242 1.59 24.35 -22.32
CA ALA A 242 0.46 24.22 -23.23
C ALA A 242 0.51 22.88 -24.00
N ALA A 243 1.69 22.52 -24.52
CA ALA A 243 1.91 21.27 -25.23
C ALA A 243 1.70 20.03 -24.33
N LEU A 244 2.15 20.10 -23.07
CA LEU A 244 1.94 19.09 -22.04
C LEU A 244 0.45 18.88 -21.77
N ARG A 245 -0.30 19.96 -21.52
CA ARG A 245 -1.74 19.89 -21.26
C ARG A 245 -2.50 19.23 -22.40
N ARG A 246 -2.22 19.65 -23.65
CA ARG A 246 -2.81 19.05 -24.85
C ARG A 246 -2.49 17.55 -24.94
N THR A 247 -1.23 17.17 -24.79
CA THR A 247 -0.79 15.77 -24.89
C THR A 247 -1.41 14.89 -23.81
N VAL A 248 -1.51 15.39 -22.56
CA VAL A 248 -2.15 14.66 -21.46
C VAL A 248 -3.65 14.49 -21.73
N ALA A 249 -4.34 15.55 -22.19
CA ALA A 249 -5.76 15.47 -22.53
C ALA A 249 -6.03 14.41 -23.61
N GLU A 250 -5.27 14.44 -24.71
CA GLU A 250 -5.36 13.45 -25.79
C GLU A 250 -5.13 12.02 -25.29
N LEU A 251 -4.14 11.80 -24.42
CA LEU A 251 -3.82 10.47 -23.88
C LEU A 251 -4.90 9.95 -22.93
N VAL A 252 -5.53 10.84 -22.17
CA VAL A 252 -6.66 10.51 -21.28
C VAL A 252 -7.89 10.16 -22.10
N GLU A 253 -8.25 10.98 -23.09
CA GLU A 253 -9.38 10.72 -23.99
C GLU A 253 -9.22 9.40 -24.75
N ALA A 254 -8.02 9.15 -25.29
CA ALA A 254 -7.70 7.91 -25.99
C ALA A 254 -7.47 6.70 -25.05
N ARG A 255 -7.55 6.90 -23.72
CA ARG A 255 -7.28 5.87 -22.68
C ARG A 255 -5.94 5.14 -22.87
N LYS A 256 -4.91 5.84 -23.37
CA LYS A 256 -3.60 5.25 -23.70
C LYS A 256 -2.68 5.10 -22.49
N THR A 257 -2.96 5.83 -21.41
CA THR A 257 -2.17 5.83 -20.18
C THR A 257 -3.06 5.64 -18.94
N PRO A 258 -3.83 4.53 -18.86
CA PRO A 258 -4.73 4.31 -17.73
C PRO A 258 -3.95 4.37 -16.42
N GLY A 259 -4.55 4.77 -15.30
CA GLY A 259 -3.90 4.73 -13.98
C GLY A 259 -2.57 5.49 -13.82
N VAL A 260 -2.19 6.37 -14.75
CA VAL A 260 -1.12 7.35 -14.60
C VAL A 260 -1.77 8.73 -14.48
N TYR A 261 -1.42 9.46 -13.42
CA TYR A 261 -1.93 10.79 -13.11
C TYR A 261 -0.77 11.77 -13.13
N VAL A 262 -0.94 12.93 -13.76
CA VAL A 262 0.12 13.95 -13.87
C VAL A 262 -0.27 15.18 -13.04
N VAL A 263 0.64 15.63 -12.20
CA VAL A 263 0.58 16.91 -11.48
C VAL A 263 1.75 17.74 -11.96
N ALA A 264 1.47 18.75 -12.78
CA ALA A 264 2.47 19.66 -13.32
C ALA A 264 2.77 20.79 -12.33
N ALA A 265 4.01 21.28 -12.34
CA ALA A 265 4.43 22.41 -11.51
C ALA A 265 3.86 23.78 -11.95
N ALA A 266 3.39 23.91 -13.19
CA ALA A 266 2.81 25.12 -13.76
C ALA A 266 1.84 24.76 -14.91
N ASP A 267 0.87 25.62 -15.20
CA ASP A 267 -0.01 25.57 -16.38
C ASP A 267 0.44 26.60 -17.45
N GLU A 268 -0.31 26.69 -18.55
CA GLU A 268 -0.09 27.67 -19.61
C GLU A 268 -0.09 29.12 -19.07
N GLY A 269 0.97 29.87 -19.37
CA GLY A 269 1.17 31.23 -18.88
C GLY A 269 1.80 31.32 -17.49
N GLU A 270 1.97 30.20 -16.79
CA GLU A 270 2.64 30.13 -15.48
C GLU A 270 4.09 29.64 -15.62
N ALA A 271 4.90 29.87 -14.58
CA ALA A 271 6.29 29.40 -14.51
C ALA A 271 6.55 28.70 -13.18
N ALA A 272 7.34 27.62 -13.21
CA ALA A 272 7.80 27.00 -11.98
C ALA A 272 8.93 27.84 -11.36
N LEU A 273 8.76 28.23 -10.10
CA LEU A 273 9.70 29.07 -9.36
C LEU A 273 10.47 28.30 -8.30
N THR A 274 11.62 28.87 -7.92
CA THR A 274 12.45 28.38 -6.82
C THR A 274 12.20 29.21 -5.57
N SER A 275 12.30 28.59 -4.40
CA SER A 275 12.02 29.24 -3.13
C SER A 275 13.28 29.26 -2.27
N ALA A 276 13.96 30.41 -2.22
CA ALA A 276 15.14 30.59 -1.38
C ALA A 276 14.85 30.32 0.10
N ARG A 277 13.65 30.71 0.58
CA ARG A 277 13.18 30.45 1.95
C ARG A 277 13.18 28.96 2.30
N HIS A 278 12.77 28.11 1.36
CA HIS A 278 12.68 26.66 1.57
C HIS A 278 13.95 25.92 1.13
N GLY A 279 14.90 26.63 0.51
CA GLY A 279 16.11 26.06 -0.06
C GLY A 279 15.81 24.94 -1.07
N ARG A 280 14.77 25.10 -1.89
CA ARG A 280 14.31 24.10 -2.86
C ARG A 280 13.33 24.70 -3.88
N SER A 281 12.81 23.91 -4.82
CA SER A 281 11.73 24.38 -5.69
C SER A 281 10.44 24.64 -4.91
N ALA A 282 9.69 25.69 -5.27
CA ALA A 282 8.43 25.97 -4.60
C ALA A 282 7.47 24.77 -4.71
N PHE A 283 7.35 24.22 -5.92
CA PHE A 283 6.53 23.06 -6.19
C PHE A 283 6.93 21.85 -5.34
N ALA A 284 8.21 21.47 -5.29
CA ALA A 284 8.70 20.35 -4.49
C ALA A 284 8.44 20.55 -3.00
N ALA A 285 8.66 21.77 -2.49
CA ALA A 285 8.38 22.12 -1.09
C ALA A 285 6.92 21.86 -0.74
N TYR A 286 6.00 22.44 -1.51
CA TYR A 286 4.58 22.31 -1.23
C TYR A 286 4.04 20.90 -1.50
N VAL A 287 4.54 20.17 -2.51
CA VAL A 287 4.18 18.76 -2.70
C VAL A 287 4.58 17.93 -1.47
N GLN A 288 5.80 18.11 -0.96
CA GLN A 288 6.26 17.39 0.23
C GLN A 288 5.39 17.72 1.46
N LEU A 289 5.14 19.00 1.72
CA LEU A 289 4.27 19.44 2.83
C LEU A 289 2.85 18.87 2.70
N GLY A 290 2.29 18.91 1.49
CA GLY A 290 0.97 18.36 1.18
C GLY A 290 0.89 16.87 1.49
N LEU A 291 1.88 16.08 1.03
CA LEU A 291 1.97 14.64 1.28
C LEU A 291 2.23 14.28 2.75
N GLN A 292 2.90 15.16 3.49
CA GLN A 292 3.12 15.02 4.94
C GLN A 292 1.86 15.31 5.77
N GLY A 293 0.80 15.82 5.14
CA GLY A 293 -0.51 15.97 5.76
C GLY A 293 -1.11 17.36 5.66
N ALA A 294 -0.40 18.35 5.13
CA ALA A 294 -0.97 19.69 4.93
C ALA A 294 -2.17 19.67 3.96
N ALA A 295 -2.21 18.69 3.06
CA ALA A 295 -3.33 18.45 2.15
C ALA A 295 -4.33 17.39 2.64
N ALA A 296 -4.21 16.92 3.89
CA ALA A 296 -5.03 15.82 4.39
C ALA A 296 -6.49 16.24 4.61
N GLN A 297 -7.40 15.42 4.09
CA GLN A 297 -8.83 15.47 4.39
C GLN A 297 -9.21 14.17 5.10
N GLN A 298 -9.83 14.27 6.28
CA GLN A 298 -10.30 13.10 7.04
C GLN A 298 -9.23 12.00 7.21
N ARG A 299 -8.01 12.39 7.60
CA ARG A 299 -6.84 11.51 7.86
C ARG A 299 -6.16 10.89 6.64
N HIS A 300 -6.55 11.25 5.41
CA HIS A 300 -5.91 10.79 4.19
C HIS A 300 -5.63 11.95 3.22
N VAL A 301 -4.55 11.84 2.45
CA VAL A 301 -4.29 12.76 1.34
C VAL A 301 -4.88 12.15 0.07
N THR A 302 -5.85 12.84 -0.53
CA THR A 302 -6.39 12.49 -1.85
C THR A 302 -5.66 13.30 -2.92
N LEU A 303 -5.63 12.83 -4.17
CA LEU A 303 -4.99 13.58 -5.26
C LEU A 303 -5.69 14.93 -5.49
N LEU A 304 -7.02 14.96 -5.41
CA LEU A 304 -7.81 16.19 -5.51
C LEU A 304 -7.52 17.14 -4.34
N GLY A 305 -7.45 16.62 -3.11
CA GLY A 305 -7.10 17.41 -1.92
C GLY A 305 -5.70 18.00 -2.02
N LEU A 306 -4.74 17.21 -2.54
CA LEU A 306 -3.38 17.67 -2.82
C LEU A 306 -3.36 18.77 -3.88
N GLN A 307 -4.08 18.61 -4.98
CA GLN A 307 -4.18 19.63 -6.02
C GLN A 307 -4.76 20.95 -5.50
N ASN A 308 -5.85 20.88 -4.71
CA ASN A 308 -6.47 22.07 -4.12
C ASN A 308 -5.52 22.77 -3.15
N TYR A 309 -4.83 21.99 -2.31
CA TYR A 309 -3.81 22.52 -1.42
C TYR A 309 -2.69 23.21 -2.20
N LEU A 310 -2.14 22.55 -3.23
CA LEU A 310 -1.04 23.11 -4.03
C LEU A 310 -1.42 24.45 -4.66
N ARG A 311 -2.61 24.55 -5.26
CA ARG A 311 -3.12 25.82 -5.80
C ARG A 311 -3.14 26.90 -4.72
N SER A 312 -3.85 26.65 -3.62
CA SER A 312 -3.98 27.64 -2.55
C SER A 312 -2.65 28.05 -1.89
N ALA A 313 -1.74 27.10 -1.67
CA ALA A 313 -0.52 27.31 -0.92
C ALA A 313 0.58 27.96 -1.78
N VAL A 314 0.65 27.62 -3.07
CA VAL A 314 1.58 28.24 -4.02
C VAL A 314 1.12 29.66 -4.36
N ASP A 315 -0.19 29.86 -4.59
CA ASP A 315 -0.75 31.19 -4.87
C ASP A 315 -0.49 32.15 -3.70
N ALA A 316 -0.72 31.69 -2.46
CA ALA A 316 -0.45 32.49 -1.26
C ALA A 316 1.04 32.79 -1.03
N TRP A 317 1.95 32.01 -1.60
CA TRP A 317 3.40 32.22 -1.51
C TRP A 317 3.93 33.16 -2.60
N ALA A 318 3.27 33.21 -3.75
CA ALA A 318 3.69 34.01 -4.90
C ALA A 318 3.34 35.51 -4.79
N ILE A 319 2.52 35.89 -3.79
CA ILE A 319 2.13 37.26 -3.44
C ILE A 319 3.12 37.85 -2.43
#